data_AF-A0A371ME99-F1
#
_entry.id   AF-A0A371ME99-F1
#
_cell.length_a   1.000
_cell.length_b   1.000
_cell.length_c   1.000
_cell.angle_alpha   90.00
_cell.angle_beta   90.00
_cell.angle_gamma   90.00
#
_symmetry.space_group_name_H-M   'P 1'
#
loop_
_entity.id
_entity.type
_entity.pdbx_description
1 polymer ?
#
loop_
_entity_poly.entity_id
_entity_poly.type
_entity_poly.pdbx_seq_one_letter_code
_entity_poly.pdbx_strand_id
1 'polypeptide(L)'
;MSKTSHPGHGHPGPEWRVSHRASRTDWSDTVERCAACRARVDMSEAHYQVLLERDIDQPGKITLERERVVFCDESCAAEWESTA
;
A
#
# COMPACT_ATOMS: atom_id res chain seq x y z
N MET A 1 3.91 -11.45 -13.94
CA MET A 1 3.03 -10.30 -13.67
C MET A 1 2.51 -10.44 -12.25
N SER A 2 2.98 -9.59 -11.34
CA SER A 2 2.47 -9.54 -9.97
C SER A 2 1.10 -8.87 -10.00
N LYS A 3 0.06 -9.63 -9.65
CA LYS A 3 -1.31 -9.12 -9.59
C LYS A 3 -1.40 -8.28 -8.31
N THR A 4 -1.42 -6.96 -8.45
CA THR A 4 -1.69 -6.07 -7.31
C THR A 4 -3.18 -6.16 -6.99
N SER A 5 -3.52 -7.11 -6.12
CA SER A 5 -4.85 -7.20 -5.51
C SER A 5 -5.07 -5.92 -4.70
N HIS A 6 -6.22 -5.26 -4.88
CA HIS A 6 -6.62 -4.12 -4.05
C HIS A 6 -7.70 -4.63 -3.07
N PRO A 7 -7.37 -5.09 -1.86
CA PRO A 7 -8.37 -5.25 -0.83
C PRO A 7 -8.78 -3.88 -0.32
N GLY A 8 -10.08 -3.71 -0.16
CA GLY A 8 -10.67 -2.46 0.25
C GLY A 8 -10.20 -2.02 1.63
N HIS A 9 -9.80 -0.75 1.72
CA HIS A 9 -10.20 0.18 2.77
C HIS A 9 -9.91 -0.17 4.24
N GLY A 10 -9.15 -1.21 4.57
CA GLY A 10 -8.83 -1.66 5.92
C GLY A 10 -7.33 -1.85 6.16
N HIS A 11 -6.93 -1.88 7.42
CA HIS A 11 -5.56 -2.23 7.81
C HIS A 11 -5.28 -3.67 7.36
N PRO A 12 -4.11 -3.96 6.73
CA PRO A 12 -3.75 -5.32 6.39
C PRO A 12 -3.68 -6.18 7.64
N GLY A 13 -4.07 -7.45 7.51
CA GLY A 13 -3.94 -8.42 8.59
C GLY A 13 -2.48 -8.65 9.00
N PRO A 14 -2.25 -9.32 10.15
CA PRO A 14 -0.91 -9.54 10.71
C PRO A 14 0.04 -10.37 9.81
N GLU A 15 -0.49 -11.01 8.76
CA GLU A 15 0.30 -11.74 7.77
C GLU A 15 1.10 -10.84 6.81
N TRP A 16 0.73 -9.56 6.69
CA TRP A 16 1.41 -8.62 5.82
C TRP A 16 2.60 -7.96 6.50
N ARG A 17 3.65 -7.73 5.72
CA ARG A 17 4.86 -7.05 6.17
C ARG A 17 5.16 -5.88 5.24
N VAL A 18 5.61 -4.77 5.81
CA VAL A 18 6.10 -3.64 5.02
C VAL A 18 7.42 -4.02 4.37
N SER A 19 7.46 -4.06 3.03
CA SER A 19 8.66 -4.36 2.26
C SER A 19 9.38 -3.10 1.79
N HIS A 20 8.64 -2.04 1.50
CA HIS A 20 9.21 -0.81 0.97
C HIS A 20 8.35 0.42 1.30
N ARG A 21 9.00 1.56 1.50
CA ARG A 21 8.35 2.86 1.68
C ARG A 21 9.00 3.88 0.75
N ALA A 22 8.22 4.74 0.11
CA ALA A 22 8.78 5.78 -0.74
C ALA A 22 7.83 6.94 -0.98
N SER A 23 8.42 8.14 -1.01
CA SER A 23 7.84 9.30 -1.68
C SER A 23 7.89 9.10 -3.20
N ARG A 24 6.79 9.42 -3.87
CA ARG A 24 6.60 9.29 -5.32
C ARG A 24 6.00 10.57 -5.88
N THR A 25 6.19 10.78 -7.17
CA THR A 25 5.53 11.81 -7.98
C THR A 25 5.42 11.25 -9.40
N ASP A 26 4.48 11.75 -10.19
CA ASP A 26 4.29 11.34 -11.59
C ASP A 26 4.15 9.82 -11.77
N TRP A 27 3.35 9.19 -10.90
CA TRP A 27 3.18 7.74 -10.88
C TRP A 27 2.10 7.25 -11.85
N SER A 28 0.93 7.91 -11.85
CA SER A 28 -0.19 7.66 -12.76
C SER A 28 -1.14 8.86 -12.80
N ASP A 29 -2.05 8.89 -13.77
CA ASP A 29 -3.09 9.93 -13.95
C ASP A 29 -4.36 9.68 -13.11
N THR A 30 -4.28 8.75 -12.15
CA THR A 30 -5.42 8.31 -11.34
C THR A 30 -5.49 9.05 -10.01
N VAL A 31 -6.69 9.15 -9.45
CA VAL A 31 -6.89 9.66 -8.09
C VAL A 31 -7.25 8.51 -7.16
N GLU A 32 -6.45 8.34 -6.12
CA GLU A 32 -6.63 7.33 -5.07
C GLU A 32 -7.10 8.00 -3.76
N ARG A 33 -7.28 7.19 -2.71
CA ARG A 33 -7.66 7.67 -1.38
C ARG A 33 -6.56 7.34 -0.38
N CYS A 34 -6.14 8.34 0.39
CA CYS A 34 -5.23 8.14 1.50
C CYS A 34 -5.82 7.09 2.46
N ALA A 35 -5.06 6.05 2.77
CA ALA A 35 -5.53 4.99 3.65
C ALA A 35 -5.76 5.47 5.09
N ALA A 36 -5.02 6.48 5.53
CA ALA A 36 -5.15 7.08 6.86
C ALA A 36 -6.32 8.07 6.96
N CYS A 37 -6.24 9.19 6.24
CA CYS A 37 -7.17 10.32 6.40
C CYS A 37 -8.30 10.36 5.37
N ARG A 38 -8.34 9.43 4.41
CA ARG A 38 -9.34 9.36 3.31
C ARG A 38 -9.35 10.56 2.34
N ALA A 39 -8.41 11.49 2.47
CA ALA A 39 -8.23 12.56 1.51
C ALA A 39 -7.94 11.99 0.11
N ARG A 40 -8.25 12.78 -0.93
CA ARG A 40 -7.91 12.45 -2.31
C ARG A 40 -6.40 12.58 -2.48
N VAL A 41 -5.80 11.58 -3.10
CA VAL A 41 -4.38 11.59 -3.47
C VAL A 41 -4.32 11.56 -4.99
N ASP A 42 -3.85 12.63 -5.59
CA ASP A 42 -3.55 12.64 -7.02
C ASP A 42 -2.22 11.91 -7.23
N MET A 43 -2.24 10.81 -7.99
CA MET A 43 -1.05 9.98 -8.19
C MET A 43 -0.04 10.61 -9.16
N SER A 44 -0.40 11.71 -9.82
CA SER A 44 0.54 12.48 -10.64
C SER A 44 1.36 13.46 -9.80
N GLU A 45 0.84 13.85 -8.63
CA GLU A 45 1.48 14.77 -7.70
C GLU A 45 2.35 14.03 -6.67
N ALA A 46 3.07 14.79 -5.84
CA ALA A 46 3.82 14.23 -4.73
C ALA A 46 2.91 13.49 -3.75
N HIS A 47 3.23 12.23 -3.45
CA HIS A 47 2.51 11.38 -2.52
C HIS A 47 3.43 10.33 -1.90
N TYR A 48 2.94 9.58 -0.91
CA TYR A 48 3.70 8.52 -0.26
C TYR A 48 3.07 7.16 -0.50
N GLN A 49 3.90 6.14 -0.72
CA GLN A 49 3.47 4.78 -0.93
C GLN A 49 4.17 3.82 0.02
N VAL A 50 3.41 2.89 0.58
CA VAL A 50 3.93 1.74 1.32
C VAL A 50 3.60 0.48 0.53
N LEU A 51 4.62 -0.33 0.27
CA LEU A 51 4.45 -1.63 -0.33
C LEU A 51 4.44 -2.68 0.78
N LEU A 52 3.38 -3.47 0.80
CA LEU A 52 3.19 -4.61 1.67
C LEU A 52 3.47 -5.88 0.88
N GLU A 53 3.96 -6.90 1.56
CA GLU A 53 4.04 -8.24 1.01
C GLU A 53 3.67 -9.30 2.04
N ARG A 54 3.13 -10.41 1.56
CA ARG A 54 2.90 -11.60 2.36
C ARG A 54 3.23 -12.84 1.56
N ASP A 55 3.73 -13.84 2.26
CA ASP A 55 3.87 -15.18 1.70
C ASP A 55 2.49 -15.86 1.72
N ILE A 56 2.08 -16.39 0.57
CA ILE A 56 0.92 -17.28 0.47
C ILE A 56 1.43 -18.70 0.26
N ASP A 57 1.06 -19.58 1.19
CA ASP A 57 1.25 -21.01 1.02
C ASP A 57 0.16 -21.56 0.09
N GLN A 58 0.58 -22.00 -1.09
CA GLN A 58 -0.26 -22.75 -2.02
C GLN A 58 0.28 -24.17 -2.13
N PRO A 59 -0.57 -25.19 -2.34
CA PRO A 59 -0.12 -26.57 -2.44
C PRO A 59 1.06 -26.74 -3.43
N GLY A 60 2.24 -27.04 -2.90
CA GLY A 60 3.47 -27.25 -3.68
C GLY A 60 4.27 -25.99 -4.05
N LYS A 61 3.89 -24.79 -3.61
CA LYS A 61 4.64 -23.55 -3.88
C LYS A 61 4.35 -22.43 -2.88
N ILE A 62 5.42 -21.82 -2.35
CA ILE A 62 5.32 -20.51 -1.70
C ILE A 62 5.28 -19.44 -2.78
N THR A 63 4.25 -18.60 -2.74
CA THR A 63 4.08 -17.45 -3.64
C THR A 63 4.10 -16.16 -2.85
N LEU A 64 4.61 -15.09 -3.44
CA LEU A 64 4.65 -13.77 -2.81
C LEU A 64 3.52 -12.91 -3.37
N GLU A 65 2.62 -12.46 -2.50
CA GLU A 65 1.63 -11.43 -2.81
C GLU A 65 2.15 -10.07 -2.39
N ARG A 66 1.85 -9.05 -3.20
CA ARG A 66 2.21 -7.66 -2.93
C ARG A 66 1.02 -6.75 -3.06
N GLU A 67 0.96 -5.77 -2.17
CA GLU A 67 -0.09 -4.78 -2.13
C GLU A 67 0.50 -3.39 -1.93
N ARG A 68 -0.04 -2.40 -2.63
CA ARG A 68 0.39 -1.01 -2.51
C ARG A 68 -0.68 -0.24 -1.73
N VAL A 69 -0.24 0.46 -0.70
CA VAL A 69 -1.05 1.41 0.06
C VAL A 69 -0.58 2.83 -0.22
N VAL A 70 -1.53 3.74 -0.43
CA VAL A 70 -1.29 5.12 -0.85
C VAL A 70 -1.64 6.09 0.28
N PHE A 71 -0.80 7.11 0.47
CA PHE A 71 -0.94 8.14 1.49
C PHE A 71 -0.65 9.53 0.91
N CYS A 72 -1.19 10.56 1.54
CA CYS A 72 -0.86 11.95 1.21
C CYS A 72 0.63 12.22 1.41
N ASP A 73 1.19 11.73 2.52
CA ASP A 73 2.57 11.95 2.94
C ASP A 73 3.04 10.85 3.90
N GLU A 74 4.30 10.97 4.32
CA GLU A 74 4.94 10.05 5.26
C GLU A 74 4.28 10.06 6.65
N SER A 75 3.69 11.19 7.08
CA SER A 75 3.04 11.27 8.40
C SER A 75 1.76 10.45 8.43
N CYS A 76 0.94 10.55 7.39
CA CYS A 76 -0.24 9.71 7.21
C CYS A 76 0.13 8.21 7.16
N ALA A 77 1.25 7.85 6.53
CA ALA A 77 1.72 6.48 6.52
C ALA A 77 2.12 6.00 7.93
N ALA A 78 2.90 6.81 8.65
CA ALA A 78 3.33 6.48 10.02
C ALA A 78 2.15 6.35 10.99
N GLU A 79 1.16 7.24 10.91
CA GLU A 79 -0.07 7.14 11.70
C GLU A 79 -0.80 5.82 11.43
N TRP A 80 -0.98 5.48 10.15
CA TRP A 80 -1.66 4.25 9.76
C TRP A 80 -0.89 3.00 10.22
N GLU A 81 0.44 2.96 10.05
CA GLU A 81 1.28 1.85 10.51
C GLU A 81 1.28 1.69 12.04
N SER A 82 1.03 2.76 12.80
CA SER A 82 0.91 2.70 14.26
C SER A 82 -0.41 2.09 14.76
N THR A 83 -1.41 2.00 13.87
CA THR A 83 -2.70 1.37 14.15
C THR A 83 -2.77 -0.11 13.77
N ALA A 84 -1.65 -0.66 13.29
CA ALA A 84 -1.46 -2.03 12.81
C ALA A 84 -1.47 -3.11 13.89
#